data_AF-A0A6F9X0F2-F1
#
_entry.id   AF-A0A6F9X0F2-F1
#
_cell.length_a   1.000
_cell.length_b   1.000
_cell.length_c   1.000
_cell.angle_alpha   90.00
_cell.angle_beta   90.00
_cell.angle_gamma   90.00
#
_symmetry.space_group_name_H-M   'P 1'
#
loop_
_entity.id
_entity.type
_entity.pdbx_description
1 polymer ?
#
loop_
_entity_poly.entity_id
_entity_poly.type
_entity_poly.pdbx_seq_one_letter_code
_entity_poly.pdbx_strand_id
1 'polypeptide(L)' 'MADCYKIKLKNAGYRLVYHVDDNRIVVIVVAVGKRENFAVYRAASKRVEE' A
#
# COMPACT_ATOMS: atom_id res chain seq x y z
N MET A 1 -9.51 3.49 5.54
CA MET A 1 -8.39 3.90 4.66
C MET A 1 -8.98 4.34 3.34
N ALA A 2 -9.37 5.63 3.27
CA ALA A 2 -9.82 6.22 2.01
C ALA A 2 -8.63 6.27 1.03
N ASP A 3 -8.91 6.17 -0.26
CA ASP A 3 -7.98 6.43 -1.37
C ASP A 3 -6.68 5.60 -1.37
N CYS A 4 -6.69 4.44 -0.71
CA CYS A 4 -5.59 3.47 -0.76
C CYS A 4 -5.87 2.30 -1.70
N TYR A 5 -4.92 2.05 -2.59
CA TYR A 5 -4.97 1.04 -3.63
C TYR A 5 -3.80 0.06 -3.52
N LYS A 6 -3.80 -1.00 -4.35
CA LYS A 6 -2.78 -2.04 -4.29
C LYS A 6 -2.27 -2.48 -5.67
N ILE A 7 -0.96 -2.64 -5.79
CA ILE A 7 -0.31 -3.33 -6.91
C ILE A 7 0.12 -4.72 -6.42
N LYS A 8 -0.14 -5.75 -7.23
CA LYS A 8 0.19 -7.15 -6.92
C LYS A 8 1.30 -7.64 -7.84
N LEU A 9 2.48 -7.90 -7.28
CA LEU A 9 3.55 -8.61 -7.98
C LEU A 9 3.37 -10.11 -7.75
N LYS A 10 2.51 -10.74 -8.56
CA LYS A 10 2.06 -12.13 -8.36
C LYS A 10 3.22 -13.13 -8.34
N ASN A 11 4.10 -13.09 -9.34
CA ASN A 11 5.20 -14.06 -9.47
C ASN A 11 6.23 -13.92 -8.34
N ALA A 12 6.49 -12.69 -7.89
CA ALA A 12 7.39 -12.43 -6.76
C ALA A 12 6.74 -12.71 -5.40
N GLY A 13 5.41 -12.81 -5.33
CA GLY A 13 4.69 -12.93 -4.07
C GLY A 13 4.68 -11.64 -3.24
N TYR A 14 4.69 -10.46 -3.88
CA TYR A 14 4.72 -9.16 -3.20
C TYR A 14 3.46 -8.33 -3.45
N ARG A 15 3.24 -7.35 -2.56
CA ARG A 15 2.24 -6.29 -2.71
C ARG A 15 2.84 -4.94 -2.37
N LEU A 16 2.38 -3.94 -3.10
CA LEU A 16 2.59 -2.54 -2.80
C LEU A 16 1.23 -1.91 -2.51
N VAL A 17 1.14 -1.12 -1.45
CA VAL A 17 -0.02 -0.31 -1.07
C VAL A 17 0.34 1.15 -1.28
N TYR A 18 -0.51 1.89 -1.99
CA TYR A 18 -0.28 3.29 -2.32
C TYR A 18 -1.53 4.13 -2.11
N HIS A 19 -1.33 5.42 -1.86
CA HIS A 19 -2.37 6.45 -1.79
C HIS A 19 -2.26 7.38 -3.00
N VAL A 20 -3.39 7.88 -3.51
CA VAL A 20 -3.44 8.85 -4.61
C VAL A 20 -3.80 10.22 -4.03
N ASP A 21 -2.94 11.21 -4.23
CA ASP A 21 -3.24 12.62 -3.96
C ASP A 21 -3.59 13.32 -5.28
N ASP A 22 -4.88 13.42 -5.57
CA ASP A 22 -5.42 14.01 -6.80
C ASP A 22 -5.13 15.52 -6.91
N ASN A 23 -4.94 16.21 -5.78
CA ASN A 23 -4.66 17.66 -5.78
C ASN A 23 -3.24 17.97 -6.27
N ARG A 24 -2.32 17.01 -6.11
CA ARG A 24 -0.90 17.18 -6.43
C ARG A 24 -0.42 16.28 -7.57
N ILE A 25 -1.29 15.40 -8.10
CA ILE A 25 -0.94 14.37 -9.09
C ILE A 25 0.23 13.51 -8.58
N VAL A 26 0.14 13.03 -7.33
CA VAL A 26 1.19 12.24 -6.68
C VAL A 26 0.65 10.88 -6.24
N VAL A 27 1.45 9.84 -6.47
CA VAL A 27 1.24 8.50 -5.91
C VAL A 27 2.20 8.29 -4.75
N ILE A 28 1.67 8.17 -3.53
CA ILE A 28 2.44 7.97 -2.31
C ILE A 28 2.50 6.48 -2.00
N VAL A 29 3.69 5.90 -1.97
CA VAL A 29 3.86 4.51 -1.56
C VAL A 29 3.80 4.42 -0.03
N VAL A 30 2.76 3.76 0.47
CA VAL A 30 2.52 3.60 1.92
C VAL A 30 3.24 2.37 2.46
N ALA A 31 3.20 1.25 1.74
CA ALA A 31 3.82 0.01 2.19
C ALA A 31 4.22 -0.88 1.03
N VAL A 32 5.34 -1.60 1.17
CA VAL A 32 5.75 -2.67 0.27
C VAL A 32 6.09 -3.89 1.11
N GLY A 33 5.62 -5.07 0.72
CA GLY A 33 5.92 -6.29 1.48
C GLY A 33 5.46 -7.58 0.81
N LYS A 34 5.95 -8.70 1.34
CA LYS A 34 5.58 -10.05 0.91
C LYS A 34 4.09 -10.33 1.18
N ARG A 35 3.52 -11.26 0.42
CA ARG A 35 2.20 -11.86 0.67
C ARG A 35 2.31 -12.79 1.87
N GLU A 36 2.28 -12.20 3.05
CA GLU A 36 2.41 -12.95 4.28
C GLU A 36 1.39 -12.45 5.29
N ASN A 37 0.40 -13.29 5.62
CA ASN A 37 -0.56 -13.07 6.70
C ASN A 37 -1.05 -11.63 6.88
N PHE A 38 -1.37 -10.93 5.78
CA PHE A 38 -1.81 -9.53 5.78
C PHE A 38 -0.81 -8.50 6.36
N ALA A 39 0.46 -8.85 6.55
CA ALA A 39 1.49 -7.99 7.15
C ALA A 39 1.62 -6.62 6.45
N VAL A 40 1.64 -6.61 5.12
CA VAL A 40 1.70 -5.36 4.33
C VAL A 40 0.50 -4.45 4.56
N TYR A 41 -0.68 -5.01 4.82
CA TYR A 41 -1.88 -4.21 5.07
C TYR A 41 -1.86 -3.64 6.49
N ARG A 42 -1.45 -4.43 7.50
CA ARG A 42 -1.24 -3.91 8.86
C ARG A 42 -0.21 -2.77 8.88
N ALA A 43 0.90 -2.96 8.17
CA ALA A 43 1.94 -1.95 8.03
C ALA A 43 1.48 -0.72 7.25
N ALA A 44 0.50 -0.86 6.36
CA ALA A 44 -0.09 0.27 5.65
C ALA A 44 -1.10 1.01 6.52
N SER A 45 -2.01 0.30 7.21
CA SER A 45 -2.97 0.89 8.15
C SER A 45 -2.28 1.73 9.22
N LYS A 46 -1.22 1.20 9.84
CA LYS A 46 -0.46 1.94 10.85
C LYS A 46 0.12 3.26 10.33
N ARG A 47 0.55 3.32 9.06
CA ARG A 47 1.17 4.53 8.47
C ARG A 47 0.17 5.53 7.92
N VAL A 48 -1.10 5.15 7.74
CA VAL A 48 -2.18 6.07 7.33
C VAL A 48 -2.95 6.59 8.54
N GLU A 49 -2.83 5.93 9.70
CA GLU A 49 -3.40 6.38 10.97
C GLU A 49 -2.44 7.30 11.77
N GLU A 50 -1.17 7.42 11.35
CA GLU A 50 -0.20 8.44 11.80
C GLU A 50 -0.41 9.77 11.07
#